data_AF-A0A0F6I9G8-F1
#
_entry.id   AF-A0A0F6I9G8-F1
#
_cell.length_a   1.000
_cell.length_b   1.000
_cell.length_c   1.000
_cell.angle_alpha   90.00
_cell.angle_beta   90.00
_cell.angle_gamma   90.00
#
_symmetry.space_group_name_H-M   'P 1'
#
loop_
_entity.id
_entity.type
_entity.pdbx_description
1 polymer ?
#
loop_
_entity_poly.entity_id
_entity_poly.type
_entity_poly.pdbx_seq_one_letter_code
_entity_poly.pdbx_strand_id
1 'polypeptide(L)' 'LDGYGLEVVERVPIEIQPGSDNHDYLMTKKLKLGHMLGLG' A
#
# COMPACT_ATOMS: atom_id res chain seq x y z
N LEU A 1 19.87 -0.20 -7.69
CA LEU A 1 20.37 -1.23 -6.76
C LEU A 1 21.45 -2.07 -7.43
N ASP A 2 21.32 -2.38 -8.73
CA ASP A 2 22.35 -3.08 -9.52
C ASP A 2 23.77 -2.49 -9.46
N GLY A 3 23.93 -1.17 -9.49
CA GLY A 3 25.26 -0.54 -9.34
C GLY A 3 25.91 -0.72 -7.96
N TYR A 4 25.16 -1.21 -6.97
CA TYR A 4 25.61 -1.58 -5.63
C TYR A 4 25.63 -3.10 -5.41
N GLY A 5 25.39 -3.90 -6.46
CA GLY A 5 25.30 -5.36 -6.35
C GLY A 5 24.05 -5.86 -5.62
N LEU A 6 22.98 -5.05 -5.57
CA LEU A 6 21.72 -5.41 -4.91
C LEU A 6 20.63 -5.68 -5.95
N GLU A 7 19.97 -6.84 -5.85
CA GLU A 7 18.86 -7.27 -6.72
C GLU A 7 17.53 -7.23 -5.94
N VAL A 8 16.45 -6.78 -6.59
CA VAL A 8 15.10 -6.82 -6.01
C VAL A 8 14.48 -8.17 -6.30
N VAL A 9 14.40 -9.02 -5.28
CA VAL A 9 13.86 -10.39 -5.43
C VAL A 9 12.32 -10.43 -5.38
N GLU A 10 11.69 -9.55 -4.60
CA GLU A 10 10.22 -9.50 -4.48
C GLU A 10 9.73 -8.14 -3.95
N ARG A 11 8.41 -7.91 -4.06
CA ARG A 11 7.73 -6.76 -3.46
C ARG A 11 6.64 -7.24 -2.52
N VAL A 12 6.88 -7.11 -1.22
CA VAL A 12 5.88 -7.37 -0.19
C VAL A 12 5.21 -6.04 0.20
N PRO A 13 3.88 -5.90 0.06
CA PRO A 13 3.16 -4.72 0.54
C PRO A 13 3.32 -4.54 2.05
N ILE A 14 3.53 -3.30 2.50
CA ILE A 14 3.53 -2.95 3.92
C ILE A 14 2.22 -2.24 4.19
N GLU A 15 1.26 -2.95 4.78
CA GLU A 15 -0.06 -2.41 5.11
C GLU A 15 -0.20 -2.15 6.61
N ILE A 16 -0.94 -1.09 6.94
CA ILE A 16 -1.27 -0.69 8.30
C ILE A 16 -2.79 -0.53 8.36
N GLN A 17 -3.39 -0.94 9.48
CA GLN A 17 -4.83 -0.76 9.68
C GLN A 17 -5.19 0.74 9.69
N PRO A 18 -6.31 1.14 9.06
CA PRO A 18 -6.84 2.49 9.20
C PRO A 18 -7.14 2.83 10.65
N GLY A 19 -6.95 4.10 11.01
CA GLY A 19 -7.55 4.70 12.20
C GLY A 19 -8.94 5.26 11.89
N SER A 20 -9.65 5.71 12.93
CA SER A 20 -10.96 6.36 12.80
C SER A 20 -10.96 7.52 11.81
N ASP A 21 -9.89 8.32 11.83
CA ASP A 21 -9.85 9.61 11.14
C ASP A 21 -9.49 9.47 9.65
N ASN A 22 -8.95 8.32 9.23
CA ASN A 22 -8.49 8.10 7.86
C ASN A 22 -9.20 6.95 7.14
N HIS A 23 -10.11 6.24 7.81
CA HIS A 23 -10.87 5.13 7.23
C HIS A 23 -11.56 5.52 5.91
N ASP A 24 -12.37 6.58 5.91
CA ASP A 24 -13.18 6.96 4.75
C ASP A 24 -12.32 7.50 3.59
N TYR A 25 -11.22 8.16 3.93
CA TYR A 25 -10.25 8.62 2.95
C TYR A 25 -9.58 7.43 2.24
N LEU A 26 -9.13 6.44 3.00
CA LEU A 26 -8.51 5.23 2.45
C LEU A 26 -9.52 4.39 1.65
N MET A 27 -10.76 4.30 2.11
CA MET A 27 -11.84 3.63 1.36
C MET A 27 -12.12 4.32 0.04
N THR A 28 -12.12 5.65 0.03
CA THR A 28 -12.27 6.43 -1.22
C THR A 28 -11.11 6.17 -2.18
N LYS A 29 -9.87 6.15 -1.69
CA LYS A 29 -8.69 5.81 -2.52
C LYS A 29 -8.81 4.42 -3.13
N LYS A 30 -9.24 3.43 -2.36
CA LYS A 30 -9.45 2.05 -2.83
C LYS A 30 -10.52 2.00 -3.92
N LEU A 31 -11.71 2.51 -3.63
CA LEU A 31 -12.88 2.36 -4.50
C LEU A 31 -12.84 3.25 -5.75
N LYS A 32 -12.38 4.50 -5.62
CA LYS A 32 -12.49 5.48 -6.71
C LYS A 32 -11.19 5.67 -7.49
N LEU A 33 -10.04 5.42 -6.87
CA LEU A 33 -8.73 5.69 -7.47
C LEU A 33 -7.95 4.40 -7.79
N GLY A 34 -8.54 3.23 -7.55
CA GLY A 34 -7.93 1.95 -7.87
C GLY A 34 -6.71 1.60 -7.01
N HIS A 35 -6.57 2.19 -5.82
CA HIS A 35 -5.48 1.85 -4.92
C HIS A 35 -5.64 0.42 -4.39
N MET A 36 -4.57 -0.37 -4.46
CA MET A 36 -4.49 -1.70 -3.86
C MET A 36 -4.28 -1.55 -2.34
N LEU A 37 -5.39 -1.50 -1.60
CA LEU A 37 -5.39 -1.45 -0.13
C LEU A 37 -6.20 -2.63 0.43
N GLY A 38 -5.59 -3.42 1.33
CA GLY A 38 -6.25 -4.43 2.15
C GLY A 38 -7.14 -3.87 3.25
N LEU A 39 -8.12 -3.04 2.90
CA LEU A 39 -9.17 -2.59 3.81
C LEU A 39 -10.25 -3.68 3.90
N GLY A 40 -10.34 -4.34 5.05
CA GLY A 40 -11.26 -5.43 5.37
C GLY A 40 -11.59 -5.48 6.86
#